data_AF-A0A378MTR8-F1
#
_entry.id   AF-A0A378MTR8-F1
#
_cell.length_a   1.000
_cell.length_b   1.000
_cell.length_c   1.000
_cell.angle_alpha   90.00
_cell.angle_beta   90.00
_cell.angle_gamma   90.00
#
_symmetry.space_group_name_H-M   'P 1'
#
loop_
_entity.id
_entity.type
_entity.pdbx_description
1 polymer ?
#
loop_
_entity_poly.entity_id
_entity_poly.type
_entity_poly.pdbx_seq_one_letter_code
_entity_poly.pdbx_strand_id
1 'polypeptide(L)'
;METQKPIFGICLGHQLLGLAAGGKTKKMVFGHHGANHPVQDLDSQKVLITSQNHGFEVDESSLPSNVRVTHRSLFDGTVQGIELTDRPAFSFQGHRKPARGRMMLPIYLTDLSVR
;
A
#
# COMPACT_ATOMS: atom_id res chain seq x y z
N MET A 1 -4.08 1.48 17.82
CA MET A 1 -4.67 2.73 17.27
C MET A 1 -5.98 3.02 18.00
N GLU A 2 -6.06 4.12 18.75
CA GLU A 2 -7.22 4.40 19.62
C GLU A 2 -8.27 5.31 18.98
N THR A 3 -7.91 6.07 17.94
CA THR A 3 -8.80 7.05 17.29
C THR A 3 -9.56 6.46 16.09
N GLN A 4 -10.83 6.80 15.91
CA GLN A 4 -11.65 6.49 14.72
C GLN A 4 -11.42 7.43 13.53
N LYS A 5 -10.29 8.14 13.50
CA LYS A 5 -9.95 9.04 12.38
C LYS A 5 -9.47 8.22 11.19
N PRO A 6 -9.89 8.53 9.96
CA PRO A 6 -9.34 7.89 8.77
C PRO A 6 -7.83 8.09 8.67
N ILE A 7 -7.09 7.02 8.34
CA ILE A 7 -5.64 7.03 8.20
C ILE A 7 -5.27 6.53 6.81
N PHE A 8 -4.39 7.27 6.14
CA PHE A 8 -3.79 6.84 4.89
C PHE A 8 -2.27 6.90 4.94
N GLY A 9 -1.62 5.75 4.73
CA GLY A 9 -0.16 5.63 4.66
C GLY A 9 0.37 5.48 3.23
N ILE A 10 1.44 6.21 2.89
CA ILE A 10 2.15 6.05 1.60
C ILE A 10 3.61 5.70 1.85
N CYS A 11 4.13 4.71 1.13
CA CYS A 11 5.53 4.24 1.21
C CYS A 11 5.96 3.91 2.64
N LEU A 12 6.73 4.76 3.31
CA LEU A 12 7.06 4.57 4.73
C LEU A 12 5.80 4.52 5.61
N GLY A 13 4.77 5.32 5.28
CA GLY A 13 3.49 5.27 5.99
C GLY A 13 2.77 3.92 5.87
N HIS A 14 2.94 3.21 4.75
CA HIS A 14 2.43 1.85 4.58
C HIS A 14 3.15 0.86 5.51
N GLN A 15 4.47 0.96 5.59
CA GLN A 15 5.28 0.13 6.48
C GLN A 15 4.95 0.40 7.95
N LEU A 16 4.82 1.66 8.33
CA LEU A 16 4.42 2.05 9.68
C LEU A 16 3.01 1.57 10.03
N LEU A 17 2.06 1.60 9.08
CA LEU A 17 0.73 1.03 9.30
C LEU A 17 0.80 -0.49 9.52
N GLY A 18 1.56 -1.21 8.70
CA GLY A 18 1.77 -2.65 8.87
C GLY A 18 2.37 -3.01 10.22
N LEU A 19 3.40 -2.26 10.66
CA LEU A 19 4.01 -2.41 11.98
C LEU A 19 3.04 -2.08 13.12
N ALA A 20 2.29 -0.97 13.01
CA ALA A 20 1.32 -0.54 14.00
C ALA A 20 0.13 -1.52 14.14
N ALA A 21 -0.17 -2.25 13.07
CA ALA A 21 -1.17 -3.32 13.06
C ALA A 21 -0.66 -4.63 13.70
N GLY A 22 0.65 -4.77 13.96
CA GLY A 22 1.26 -5.97 14.54
C GLY A 22 2.01 -6.85 13.54
N GLY A 23 2.13 -6.43 12.28
CA GLY A 23 2.96 -7.07 11.27
C GLY A 23 4.45 -6.76 11.43
N LYS A 24 5.26 -7.28 10.50
CA LYS A 24 6.71 -7.05 10.41
C LYS A 24 7.06 -6.50 9.05
N THR A 25 8.23 -5.86 8.98
CA THR A 25 8.84 -5.43 7.72
C THR A 25 10.16 -6.16 7.51
N LYS A 26 10.49 -6.47 6.26
CA LYS A 26 11.77 -7.08 5.89
C LYS A 26 12.51 -6.22 4.86
N LYS A 27 13.84 -6.23 4.95
CA LYS A 27 14.70 -5.59 3.96
C LYS A 27 14.71 -6.43 2.69
N MET A 28 14.47 -5.78 1.56
CA MET A 28 14.51 -6.41 0.25
C MET A 28 15.96 -6.54 -0.24
N VAL A 29 16.23 -7.48 -1.13
CA VAL A 29 17.59 -7.69 -1.67
C VAL A 29 18.04 -6.48 -2.49
N PHE A 30 17.19 -6.00 -3.40
CA PHE A 30 17.48 -4.85 -4.28
C PHE A 30 16.45 -3.71 -4.15
N GLY A 31 15.29 -3.97 -3.53
CA GLY A 31 14.18 -3.02 -3.44
C GLY A 31 13.55 -2.70 -4.79
N HIS A 32 12.59 -1.78 -4.77
CA HIS A 32 11.92 -1.28 -5.97
C HIS A 32 12.24 0.19 -6.18
N HIS A 33 12.90 0.48 -7.29
CA HIS A 33 13.36 1.82 -7.68
C HIS A 33 13.06 2.02 -9.16
N GLY A 34 11.96 2.69 -9.50
CA GLY A 34 11.54 2.84 -10.90
C GLY A 34 10.16 3.45 -11.07
N ALA A 35 9.76 3.73 -12.32
CA ALA A 35 8.49 4.38 -12.66
C ALA A 35 7.58 3.54 -13.57
N ASN A 36 7.88 2.25 -13.69
CA ASN A 36 7.22 1.28 -14.57
C ASN A 36 6.73 0.03 -13.82
N HIS A 37 6.60 0.11 -12.49
CA HIS A 37 6.32 -1.06 -11.65
C HIS A 37 4.84 -1.44 -11.71
N PRO A 38 4.49 -2.63 -12.22
CA PRO A 38 3.10 -3.08 -12.32
C PRO A 38 2.60 -3.57 -10.97
N VAL A 39 1.51 -2.97 -10.50
CA VAL A 39 0.82 -3.34 -9.26
C VAL A 39 -0.62 -3.68 -9.56
N GLN A 40 -1.07 -4.85 -9.14
CA GLN A 40 -2.45 -5.29 -9.30
C GLN A 40 -3.26 -4.93 -8.05
N ASP A 41 -4.44 -4.34 -8.27
CA ASP A 41 -5.52 -4.27 -7.29
C ASP A 41 -6.24 -5.63 -7.26
N LEU A 42 -6.27 -6.27 -6.10
CA LEU A 42 -6.83 -7.62 -5.94
C LEU A 42 -8.36 -7.64 -6.00
N ASP A 43 -9.03 -6.53 -5.66
CA ASP A 43 -10.49 -6.46 -5.69
C ASP A 43 -11.00 -6.27 -7.12
N SER A 44 -10.40 -5.32 -7.85
CA SER A 44 -10.83 -5.00 -9.22
C SER A 44 -10.10 -5.77 -10.31
N GLN A 45 -9.03 -6.50 -9.96
CA GLN A 45 -8.10 -7.16 -10.88
C GLN A 45 -7.38 -6.21 -11.87
N LYS A 46 -7.54 -4.90 -11.71
CA LYS A 46 -6.90 -3.90 -12.57
C LYS A 46 -5.42 -3.76 -12.23
N VAL A 47 -4.62 -3.51 -13.27
CA VAL A 47 -3.18 -3.27 -13.13
C VAL A 47 -2.90 -1.77 -13.26
N LEU A 48 -2.11 -1.26 -12.31
CA LEU A 48 -1.62 0.10 -12.26
C LEU A 48 -0.12 0.11 -12.54
N ILE A 49 0.32 1.02 -13.40
CA ILE A 49 1.76 1.33 -13.52
C ILE A 49 2.10 2.39 -12.48
N THR A 50 3.05 2.04 -11.61
CA THR A 50 3.41 2.83 -10.43
C THR A 50 4.88 3.19 -10.41
N SER A 51 5.18 4.26 -9.67
CA SER A 51 6.52 4.63 -9.28
C SER A 51 6.82 4.06 -7.89
N GLN A 52 7.98 3.42 -7.75
CA GLN A 52 8.43 2.78 -6.53
C GLN A 52 9.79 3.33 -6.13
N ASN A 53 10.00 3.50 -4.84
CA ASN A 53 11.26 3.92 -4.25
C ASN A 53 11.34 3.40 -2.81
N HIS A 54 11.44 2.08 -2.64
CA HIS A 54 11.50 1.45 -1.32
C HIS A 54 12.44 0.24 -1.29
N GLY A 55 13.19 0.09 -0.19
CA GLY A 55 14.06 -1.05 0.07
C GLY A 55 13.56 -2.00 1.15
N PHE A 56 12.36 -1.73 1.69
CA PHE A 56 11.70 -2.54 2.70
C PHE A 56 10.27 -2.85 2.24
N GLU A 57 9.75 -3.99 2.64
CA GLU A 57 8.37 -4.39 2.38
C GLU A 57 7.71 -4.88 3.67
N VAL A 58 6.37 -4.85 3.69
CA VAL A 58 5.57 -5.50 4.71
C VAL A 58 5.55 -7.00 4.44
N ASP A 59 5.89 -7.80 5.45
CA ASP A 59 5.91 -9.26 5.34
C ASP A 59 4.50 -9.84 5.48
N GLU A 60 3.93 -10.31 4.37
CA GLU A 60 2.55 -10.82 4.33
C GLU A 60 2.27 -11.92 5.36
N SER A 61 3.22 -12.85 5.54
CA SER A 61 3.07 -13.96 6.51
C SER A 61 3.01 -13.50 7.97
N SER A 62 3.41 -12.26 8.26
CA SER A 62 3.38 -11.69 9.60
C SER A 62 2.11 -10.89 9.90
N LEU A 63 1.27 -10.67 8.88
CA LEU A 63 0.08 -9.83 9.04
C LEU A 63 -0.97 -10.52 9.91
N PRO A 64 -1.54 -9.80 10.90
CA PRO A 64 -2.66 -10.34 11.68
C PRO A 64 -3.94 -10.40 10.86
N SER A 65 -4.91 -11.16 11.35
CA SER A 65 -6.18 -11.44 10.65
C SER A 65 -7.04 -10.20 10.35
N ASN A 66 -6.83 -9.10 11.08
CA ASN A 66 -7.54 -7.85 10.83
C ASN A 66 -6.92 -7.00 9.71
N VAL A 67 -5.81 -7.43 9.10
CA VAL A 67 -5.16 -6.75 7.98
C VAL A 67 -5.42 -7.50 6.68
N ARG A 68 -6.06 -6.82 5.73
CA ARG A 68 -6.33 -7.33 4.40
C ARG A 68 -5.32 -6.77 3.40
N VAL A 69 -4.72 -7.64 2.58
CA VAL A 69 -3.90 -7.21 1.44
C VAL A 69 -4.81 -6.75 0.31
N THR A 70 -4.56 -5.55 -0.23
CA THR A 70 -5.37 -4.96 -1.29
C THR A 70 -4.63 -4.90 -2.63
N HIS A 71 -3.30 -4.82 -2.59
CA HIS A 71 -2.49 -4.68 -3.80
C HIS A 71 -1.23 -5.54 -3.73
N ARG A 72 -0.83 -6.09 -4.88
CA ARG A 72 0.41 -6.86 -5.03
C ARG A 72 1.24 -6.41 -6.22
N SER A 73 2.55 -6.47 -6.04
CA SER A 73 3.51 -6.35 -7.13
C SER A 73 3.36 -7.52 -8.10
N LEU A 74 3.26 -7.24 -9.39
CA LEU A 74 3.27 -8.29 -10.42
C LEU A 74 4.70 -8.72 -10.81
N PHE A 75 5.73 -8.04 -10.34
CA PHE A 75 7.12 -8.47 -10.57
C PHE A 75 7.56 -9.58 -9.63
N ASP A 76 7.15 -9.52 -8.37
CA ASP A 76 7.70 -10.40 -7.32
C ASP A 76 6.67 -10.80 -6.25
N GLY A 77 5.40 -10.43 -6.40
CA GLY A 77 4.31 -10.82 -5.50
C GLY A 77 4.29 -10.07 -4.16
N THR A 78 5.23 -9.15 -3.93
CA THR A 78 5.33 -8.40 -2.66
C THR A 78 4.12 -7.53 -2.39
N VAL A 79 3.83 -7.29 -1.11
CA VAL A 79 2.69 -6.50 -0.66
C VAL A 79 2.87 -5.05 -1.09
N GLN A 80 1.86 -4.50 -1.77
CA GLN A 80 1.85 -3.13 -2.26
C GLN A 80 0.74 -2.28 -1.64
N GLY A 81 -0.19 -2.88 -0.92
CA GLY A 81 -1.26 -2.16 -0.23
C GLY A 81 -1.94 -3.04 0.80
N ILE A 82 -2.34 -2.42 1.92
CA ILE A 82 -3.08 -3.07 3.00
C ILE A 82 -4.21 -2.16 3.48
N GLU A 83 -5.23 -2.78 4.05
CA GLU A 83 -6.38 -2.14 4.69
C GLU A 83 -6.70 -2.86 6.00
N LEU A 84 -6.99 -2.10 7.05
CA LEU A 84 -7.52 -2.65 8.30
C LEU A 84 -9.02 -2.91 8.13
N THR A 85 -9.45 -4.10 8.54
CA THR A 85 -10.86 -4.51 8.48
C THR A 85 -11.70 -3.97 9.64
N ASP A 86 -11.04 -3.57 10.73
CA ASP A 86 -11.67 -3.10 11.96
C ASP A 86 -11.63 -1.58 12.15
N ARG A 87 -10.93 -0.86 11.26
CA ARG A 87 -10.68 0.58 11.35
C ARG A 87 -10.54 1.22 9.97
N PRO A 88 -10.86 2.52 9.80
CA PRO A 88 -10.72 3.23 8.52
C PRO A 88 -9.25 3.58 8.23
N ALA A 89 -8.38 2.57 8.14
CA ALA A 89 -6.96 2.74 7.91
C ALA A 89 -6.51 1.90 6.72
N PHE A 90 -5.95 2.56 5.72
CA PHE A 90 -5.47 1.92 4.50
C PHE A 90 -4.12 2.50 4.10
N SER A 91 -3.41 1.83 3.22
CA SER A 91 -2.09 2.30 2.78
C SER A 91 -1.65 1.68 1.46
N PHE A 92 -0.66 2.33 0.84
CA PHE A 92 -0.07 1.89 -0.42
C PHE A 92 1.45 2.09 -0.38
N GLN A 93 2.21 1.09 -0.83
CA GLN A 93 3.68 1.08 -0.77
C GLN A 93 4.31 1.98 -1.84
N GLY A 94 3.68 2.08 -3.00
CA GLY A 94 4.17 2.87 -4.12
C GLY A 94 3.65 4.31 -4.18
N HIS A 95 3.99 4.96 -5.27
CA HIS A 95 3.45 6.25 -5.68
C HIS A 95 2.81 6.09 -7.05
N ARG A 96 1.56 6.49 -7.23
CA ARG A 96 0.95 6.45 -8.56
C ARG A 96 1.61 7.51 -9.44
N LYS A 97 2.00 7.14 -10.66
CA LYS A 97 2.52 8.09 -11.64
C LYS A 97 1.47 9.21 -11.86
N PRO A 98 1.83 10.50 -11.80
CA PRO A 98 0.90 11.56 -12.12
C PRO A 98 0.48 11.41 -13.58
N ALA A 99 -0.83 11.26 -13.82
CA ALA A 99 -1.39 11.55 -15.13
C ALA A 99 -1.32 13.07 -15.32
N ARG A 100 -0.88 13.50 -16.51
CA ARG A 100 -0.60 14.90 -16.90
C ARG A 100 -1.34 15.95 -16.04
N GLY A 101 -0.59 16.68 -15.21
CA GLY A 101 -1.02 17.95 -14.62
C GLY A 101 -1.78 17.92 -13.29
N ARG A 102 -2.07 16.75 -12.67
CA ARG A 102 -2.58 16.71 -11.29
C ARG A 102 -1.73 15.80 -10.44
N MET A 103 -1.24 16.34 -9.32
CA MET A 103 -0.78 15.55 -8.18
C MET A 103 -2.01 14.79 -7.67
N MET A 104 -2.19 13.59 -8.21
CA MET A 104 -3.34 12.78 -7.88
C MET A 104 -3.05 12.14 -6.53
N LEU A 105 -3.42 12.87 -5.46
CA LEU A 105 -4.07 12.20 -4.31
C LEU A 105 -4.99 11.16 -4.93
N PRO A 106 -4.89 9.88 -4.54
CA PRO A 106 -5.52 8.85 -5.33
C PRO A 106 -7.01 9.10 -5.23
N ILE A 107 -7.63 9.53 -6.33
CA ILE A 107 -9.06 9.88 -6.35
C ILE A 107 -9.91 8.62 -6.08
N TYR A 108 -9.30 7.44 -6.17
CA TYR A 108 -9.86 6.15 -5.73
C TYR A 108 -9.67 5.86 -4.23
N LEU A 109 -8.73 6.52 -3.55
CA LEU A 109 -8.44 6.33 -2.11
C LEU A 109 -9.01 7.48 -1.25
N THR A 110 -9.25 8.66 -1.83
CA THR A 110 -10.08 9.67 -1.16
C THR A 110 -11.53 9.21 -1.03
N ASP A 111 -12.03 8.38 -1.95
CA ASP A 111 -13.37 7.77 -1.83
C ASP A 111 -13.42 6.71 -0.70
N LEU A 112 -12.29 6.08 -0.36
CA LEU A 112 -12.16 5.21 0.82
C LEU A 112 -11.98 5.97 2.13
N SER A 113 -11.53 7.23 2.10
CA SER A 113 -11.49 8.10 3.30
C SER A 113 -12.84 8.77 3.63
N VAL A 114 -13.84 8.65 2.75
CA VAL A 114 -15.18 9.24 2.90
C VAL A 114 -16.26 8.15 3.05
N ARG A 115 -15.88 6.88 3.10
CA ARG A 115 -16.74 5.76 3.52
C ARG A 115 -16.52 5.41 4.97
#